data_AF-A0A8X7UWM0-F1
#
_entry.id   AF-A0A8X7UWM0-F1
#
_cell.length_a   1.000
_cell.length_b   1.000
_cell.length_c   1.000
_cell.angle_alpha   90.00
_cell.angle_beta   90.00
_cell.angle_gamma   90.00
#
_symmetry.space_group_name_H-M   'P 1'
#
loop_
_entity.id
_entity.type
_entity.pdbx_description
1 polymer ?
#
loop_
_entity_poly.entity_id
_entity_poly.type
_entity_poly.pdbx_seq_one_letter_code
_entity_poly.pdbx_strand_id
1 'polypeptide(L)'
;MAATTLNNSSCLLQPKSSSTARLNPSSLLKPRVSFSGKSRGHVVTKASIEMAHSNSTPAAVVNSSSKHKGPIIVIDNYDSFTYNLCQYMGELGCHFEVYRNDELTVEELKSKNPRGVLISPGPGTPQDSGISLQTVLELGPRVPLFGVCMGLQCIGEAFGGKIVRSPYGVMHGKSSMVHYDEKGEEGLFSGLSNPFLVGRYHSLVIEKDTFPSDELEVTAWTEDGLVMAARHRKHKHIQGVQFHPESIITTEGKTIVRNFIKLVEKRKAEKLT
;
A
#
# COMPACT_ATOMS: atom_id res chain seq x y z
N MET A 1 24.57 -57.77 10.45
CA MET A 1 25.31 -58.65 9.53
C MET A 1 24.88 -58.33 8.11
N ALA A 2 25.88 -58.17 7.22
CA ALA A 2 25.87 -58.20 5.75
C ALA A 2 24.81 -57.34 5.03
N ALA A 3 25.10 -56.24 4.33
CA ALA A 3 26.13 -55.91 3.33
C ALA A 3 26.00 -56.66 2.00
N THR A 4 25.60 -55.95 0.94
CA THR A 4 26.09 -56.13 -0.45
C THR A 4 25.79 -54.84 -1.24
N THR A 5 26.65 -53.81 -1.29
CA THR A 5 27.77 -53.51 -2.22
C THR A 5 27.48 -53.69 -3.73
N LEU A 6 27.43 -52.59 -4.50
CA LEU A 6 28.45 -52.08 -5.47
C LEU A 6 28.29 -52.75 -6.87
N ASN A 7 28.51 -52.13 -8.05
CA ASN A 7 29.37 -51.00 -8.41
C ASN A 7 29.11 -50.51 -9.86
N ASN A 8 29.41 -49.23 -10.08
CA ASN A 8 30.13 -48.58 -11.21
C ASN A 8 29.80 -48.80 -12.70
N SER A 9 29.73 -47.67 -13.44
CA SER A 9 30.79 -47.14 -14.34
C SER A 9 30.28 -45.87 -15.06
N SER A 10 30.72 -44.65 -14.71
CA SER A 10 31.85 -43.87 -15.27
C SER A 10 31.83 -43.60 -16.78
N CYS A 11 31.69 -42.33 -17.17
CA CYS A 11 32.46 -41.77 -18.30
C CYS A 11 32.56 -40.23 -18.19
N LEU A 12 33.80 -39.76 -18.01
CA LEU A 12 34.26 -38.38 -18.14
C LEU A 12 34.29 -37.98 -19.63
N LEU A 13 34.08 -36.70 -19.94
CA LEU A 13 34.80 -35.93 -20.98
C LEU A 13 34.33 -34.45 -20.96
N GLN A 14 35.28 -33.53 -20.69
CA GLN A 14 35.27 -32.10 -21.07
C GLN A 14 36.38 -31.89 -22.12
N PRO A 15 36.64 -30.68 -22.66
CA PRO A 15 35.76 -29.65 -23.25
C PRO A 15 36.26 -29.24 -24.67
N LYS A 16 35.48 -28.47 -25.45
CA LYS A 16 36.03 -27.69 -26.60
C LYS A 16 35.36 -26.31 -26.75
N SER A 17 36.21 -25.39 -27.21
CA SER A 17 36.13 -23.94 -27.21
C SER A 17 35.54 -23.32 -28.50
N SER A 18 35.28 -22.01 -28.37
CA SER A 18 35.29 -20.94 -29.40
C SER A 18 34.04 -20.71 -30.25
N SER A 19 33.43 -19.53 -30.12
CA SER A 19 33.64 -18.42 -31.06
C SER A 19 32.94 -17.15 -30.56
N THR A 20 33.73 -16.11 -30.32
CA THR A 20 33.32 -14.75 -29.98
C THR A 20 32.87 -13.98 -31.23
N ALA A 21 31.64 -13.48 -31.26
CA ALA A 21 31.23 -12.46 -32.21
C ALA A 21 31.51 -11.07 -31.63
N ARG A 22 32.35 -10.30 -32.33
CA ARG A 22 32.64 -8.88 -32.06
C ARG A 22 31.52 -8.02 -32.63
N LEU A 23 31.03 -7.07 -31.86
CA LEU A 23 30.30 -5.90 -32.35
C LEU A 23 31.01 -4.62 -31.85
N ASN A 24 31.17 -3.67 -32.76
CA ASN A 24 31.94 -2.43 -32.62
C ASN A 24 31.43 -1.51 -31.49
N PRO A 25 32.33 -0.81 -30.76
CA PRO A 25 31.95 0.30 -29.90
C PRO A 25 32.10 1.62 -30.65
N SER A 26 30.99 2.29 -30.96
CA SER A 26 31.02 3.70 -31.37
C SER A 26 29.87 4.48 -30.75
N SER A 27 30.24 5.62 -30.15
CA SER A 27 29.43 6.74 -29.67
C SER A 27 28.47 6.49 -28.49
N LEU A 28 29.03 6.38 -27.28
CA LEU A 28 28.36 6.85 -26.06
C LEU A 28 28.88 8.25 -25.74
N LEU A 29 28.05 9.25 -26.03
CA LEU A 29 28.21 10.63 -25.57
C LEU A 29 28.20 10.63 -24.04
N LYS A 30 29.33 11.00 -23.42
CA LYS A 30 29.42 11.24 -21.98
C LYS A 30 28.67 12.54 -21.66
N PRO A 31 27.75 12.58 -20.69
CA PRO A 31 27.26 13.83 -20.15
C PRO A 31 28.41 14.55 -19.45
N ARG A 32 28.67 15.78 -19.87
CA ARG A 32 29.65 16.68 -19.24
C ARG A 32 28.95 17.33 -18.05
N VAL A 33 29.26 16.89 -16.83
CA VAL A 33 28.80 17.59 -15.62
C VAL A 33 29.86 18.63 -15.25
N SER A 34 29.53 19.91 -15.47
CA SER A 34 30.31 21.04 -14.95
C SER A 34 29.77 21.42 -13.57
N PHE A 35 30.64 21.42 -12.56
CA PHE A 35 30.36 22.02 -11.26
C PHE A 35 30.87 23.46 -11.23
N SER A 36 29.97 24.40 -10.92
CA SER A 36 30.33 25.70 -10.36
C SER A 36 29.56 25.89 -9.07
N GLY A 37 30.27 25.96 -7.94
CA GLY A 37 29.67 26.20 -6.63
C GLY A 37 29.41 27.69 -6.37
N LYS A 38 28.33 27.99 -5.64
CA LYS A 38 28.38 28.51 -4.26
C LYS A 38 26.98 28.86 -3.71
N SER A 39 26.77 28.38 -2.48
CA SER A 39 26.06 28.98 -1.34
C SER A 39 24.55 29.28 -1.38
N ARG A 40 23.90 28.71 -0.34
CA ARG A 40 22.79 29.22 0.49
C ARG A 40 21.36 29.22 -0.11
N GLY A 41 20.47 28.55 0.62
CA GLY A 41 19.01 28.67 0.50
C GLY A 41 18.36 27.34 0.10
N HIS A 42 17.76 26.64 1.06
CA HIS A 42 16.85 25.52 0.77
C HIS A 42 15.63 26.05 0.02
N VAL A 43 15.46 25.65 -1.23
CA VAL A 43 14.24 25.82 -2.01
C VAL A 43 13.79 24.42 -2.39
N VAL A 44 12.65 23.98 -1.84
CA VAL A 44 11.99 22.74 -2.22
C VAL A 44 11.17 23.00 -3.48
N THR A 45 11.53 22.36 -4.58
CA THR A 45 10.78 22.38 -5.84
C THR A 45 9.65 21.35 -5.82
N LYS A 46 8.40 21.81 -6.00
CA LYS A 46 7.25 20.95 -6.32
C LYS A 46 7.45 20.33 -7.71
N ALA A 47 7.28 19.02 -7.84
CA ALA A 47 7.18 18.34 -9.13
C ALA A 47 5.73 17.96 -9.41
N SER A 48 5.20 18.47 -10.52
CA SER A 48 3.97 17.99 -11.16
C SER A 48 4.38 17.38 -12.49
N ILE A 49 3.94 16.15 -12.79
CA ILE A 49 4.26 15.46 -14.05
C ILE A 49 3.00 15.41 -14.90
N GLU A 50 3.04 16.07 -16.06
CA GLU A 50 2.09 15.87 -17.17
C GLU A 50 2.84 15.32 -18.39
N MET A 51 2.26 14.33 -19.06
CA MET A 51 2.80 13.76 -20.30
C MET A 51 2.35 14.57 -21.53
N ALA A 52 3.31 14.99 -22.35
CA ALA A 52 3.11 15.81 -23.54
C ALA A 52 2.52 15.03 -24.72
N HIS A 53 1.63 15.65 -25.50
CA HIS A 53 1.58 15.52 -26.97
C HIS A 53 1.13 16.83 -27.66
N SER A 54 1.99 17.28 -28.59
CA SER A 54 1.86 18.21 -29.73
C SER A 54 1.21 19.61 -29.60
N ASN A 55 2.04 20.59 -29.99
CA ASN A 55 1.84 22.04 -30.08
C ASN A 55 0.57 22.54 -30.79
N SER A 56 -0.23 23.33 -30.08
CA SER A 56 -0.76 24.62 -30.54
C SER A 56 -1.30 25.41 -29.34
N THR A 57 -0.90 26.67 -29.17
CA THR A 57 -1.48 27.57 -28.15
C THR A 57 -2.96 27.79 -28.50
N PRO A 58 -3.90 27.73 -27.53
CA PRO A 58 -4.22 28.96 -26.79
C PRO A 58 -4.72 28.75 -25.34
N ALA A 59 -4.78 29.86 -24.61
CA ALA A 59 -5.76 30.23 -23.58
C ALA A 59 -6.31 29.15 -22.63
N ALA A 60 -6.10 29.39 -21.33
CA ALA A 60 -6.91 28.94 -20.20
C ALA A 60 -8.15 28.09 -20.56
N VAL A 61 -7.98 26.77 -20.65
CA VAL A 61 -9.11 25.84 -20.67
C VAL A 61 -9.48 25.56 -19.22
N VAL A 62 -10.24 26.48 -18.65
CA VAL A 62 -11.13 26.17 -17.54
C VAL A 62 -12.20 25.25 -18.12
N ASN A 63 -12.03 23.93 -17.97
CA ASN A 63 -13.13 23.01 -18.16
C ASN A 63 -13.79 22.73 -16.82
N SER A 64 -14.92 23.42 -16.66
CA SER A 64 -15.83 23.40 -15.54
C SER A 64 -16.54 22.07 -15.35
N SER A 65 -16.82 21.77 -14.07
CA SER A 65 -17.87 20.91 -13.51
C SER A 65 -17.46 19.54 -12.95
N SER A 66 -16.95 19.53 -11.72
CA SER A 66 -17.44 18.53 -10.74
C SER A 66 -17.28 19.00 -9.28
N LYS A 67 -18.27 18.64 -8.48
CA LYS A 67 -18.48 18.95 -7.06
C LYS A 67 -17.50 18.18 -6.13
N HIS A 68 -16.19 18.29 -6.32
CA HIS A 68 -15.24 17.60 -5.43
C HIS A 68 -14.97 18.42 -4.15
N LYS A 69 -15.89 18.28 -3.20
CA LYS A 69 -15.69 18.56 -1.77
C LYS A 69 -14.51 17.71 -1.26
N GLY A 70 -13.31 18.25 -1.02
CA GLY A 70 -12.18 17.62 -0.28
C GLY A 70 -11.45 16.42 -0.96
N PRO A 71 -10.13 16.26 -0.79
CA PRO A 71 -9.38 15.09 -1.29
C PRO A 71 -9.57 13.84 -0.42
N ILE A 72 -9.24 12.66 -0.97
CA ILE A 72 -8.74 11.56 -0.11
C ILE A 72 -7.28 11.84 0.19
N ILE A 73 -6.87 11.75 1.45
CA ILE A 73 -5.47 11.94 1.84
C ILE A 73 -4.77 10.59 1.91
N VAL A 74 -3.65 10.45 1.21
CA VAL A 74 -2.75 9.31 1.33
C VAL A 74 -1.60 9.73 2.25
N ILE A 75 -1.45 9.04 3.38
CA ILE A 75 -0.29 9.17 4.25
C ILE A 75 0.74 8.14 3.78
N ASP A 76 1.79 8.63 3.14
CA ASP A 76 2.92 7.83 2.66
C ASP A 76 3.91 7.58 3.80
N ASN A 77 4.08 6.32 4.18
CA ASN A 77 5.07 5.89 5.13
C ASN A 77 6.38 5.46 4.47
N TYR A 78 6.81 6.17 3.42
CA TYR A 78 8.07 5.95 2.70
C TYR A 78 8.18 4.56 2.05
N ASP A 79 7.08 4.07 1.48
CA ASP A 79 7.06 2.75 0.83
C ASP A 79 7.06 2.88 -0.70
N SER A 80 7.87 2.04 -1.35
CA SER A 80 7.96 2.02 -2.82
C SER A 80 6.65 1.62 -3.50
N PHE A 81 5.77 0.90 -2.81
CA PHE A 81 4.48 0.44 -3.33
C PHE A 81 3.37 1.50 -3.19
N THR A 82 3.59 2.58 -2.43
CA THR A 82 2.60 3.69 -2.33
C THR A 82 2.22 4.25 -3.70
N TYR A 83 3.16 4.30 -4.64
CA TYR A 83 2.89 4.72 -6.03
C TYR A 83 1.82 3.86 -6.71
N ASN A 84 1.85 2.53 -6.51
CA ASN A 84 0.91 1.61 -7.15
C ASN A 84 -0.52 1.78 -6.58
N LEU A 85 -0.65 2.02 -5.28
CA LEU A 85 -1.94 2.39 -4.67
C LEU A 85 -2.48 3.69 -5.27
N CYS A 86 -1.63 4.72 -5.38
CA CYS A 86 -1.97 5.99 -5.99
C CYS A 86 -2.37 5.83 -7.46
N GLN A 87 -1.68 4.96 -8.21
CA GLN A 87 -2.03 4.64 -9.59
C GLN A 87 -3.44 4.03 -9.68
N TYR A 88 -3.77 3.06 -8.82
CA TYR A 88 -5.13 2.50 -8.79
C TYR A 88 -6.19 3.56 -8.46
N MET A 89 -5.92 4.46 -7.51
CA MET A 89 -6.82 5.56 -7.19
C MET A 89 -7.02 6.50 -8.38
N GLY A 90 -5.93 6.86 -9.09
CA GLY A 90 -5.97 7.72 -10.27
C GLY A 90 -6.73 7.11 -11.44
N GLU A 91 -6.50 5.82 -11.72
CA GLU A 91 -7.22 5.07 -12.76
C GLU A 91 -8.71 4.92 -12.46
N LEU A 92 -9.09 4.95 -11.17
CA LEU A 92 -10.49 4.97 -10.73
C LEU A 92 -11.10 6.37 -10.70
N GLY A 93 -10.38 7.40 -11.17
CA GLY A 93 -10.84 8.79 -11.22
C GLY A 93 -10.94 9.46 -9.86
N CYS A 94 -10.25 8.95 -8.84
CA CYS A 94 -10.27 9.52 -7.51
C CYS A 94 -9.37 10.77 -7.42
N HIS A 95 -9.89 11.85 -6.83
CA HIS A 95 -9.07 12.99 -6.42
C HIS A 95 -8.42 12.73 -5.06
N PHE A 96 -7.09 12.69 -5.02
CA PHE A 96 -6.31 12.45 -3.80
C PHE A 96 -5.08 13.35 -3.72
N GLU A 97 -4.58 13.54 -2.50
CA GLU A 97 -3.31 14.21 -2.22
C GLU A 97 -2.43 13.29 -1.38
N VAL A 98 -1.13 13.27 -1.63
CA VAL A 98 -0.16 12.43 -0.93
C VAL A 98 0.72 13.31 -0.06
N TYR A 99 0.89 12.91 1.20
CA TYR A 99 1.79 13.54 2.15
C TYR A 99 2.58 12.48 2.88
N ARG A 100 3.86 12.73 3.13
CA ARG A 100 4.65 11.84 3.98
C ARG A 100 4.20 11.94 5.43
N ASN A 101 4.45 10.88 6.19
CA ASN A 101 3.97 10.76 7.57
C ASN A 101 4.55 11.79 8.56
N ASP A 102 5.54 12.57 8.14
CA ASP A 102 6.27 13.59 8.89
C ASP A 102 6.14 15.01 8.27
N GLU A 103 5.44 15.16 7.15
CA GLU A 103 5.28 16.43 6.45
C GLU A 103 4.21 17.36 7.07
N LEU A 104 3.25 16.78 7.79
CA LEU A 104 2.11 17.48 8.37
C LEU A 104 1.88 17.03 9.81
N THR A 105 1.27 17.91 10.60
CA THR A 105 0.57 17.54 11.83
C THR A 105 -0.83 17.01 11.53
N VAL A 106 -1.44 16.29 12.47
CA VAL A 106 -2.84 15.83 12.34
C VAL A 106 -3.80 17.03 12.26
N GLU A 107 -3.50 18.14 12.91
CA GLU A 107 -4.26 19.41 12.86
C GLU A 107 -4.26 20.02 11.45
N GLU A 108 -3.09 20.04 10.80
CA GLU A 108 -2.98 20.50 9.41
C GLU A 108 -3.69 19.54 8.46
N LEU A 109 -3.60 18.23 8.69
CA LEU A 109 -4.32 17.22 7.91
C LEU A 109 -5.84 17.39 8.04
N LYS A 110 -6.38 17.64 9.23
CA LYS A 110 -7.80 17.99 9.45
C LYS A 110 -8.20 19.23 8.66
N SER A 111 -7.33 20.25 8.64
CA SER A 111 -7.59 21.53 7.96
C SER A 111 -7.71 21.41 6.43
N LYS A 112 -7.18 20.32 5.85
CA LYS A 112 -7.38 19.98 4.43
C LYS A 112 -8.77 19.43 4.11
N ASN A 113 -9.62 19.23 5.13
CA ASN A 113 -10.97 18.69 5.00
C ASN A 113 -11.02 17.37 4.19
N PRO A 114 -10.28 16.33 4.62
CA PRO A 114 -10.24 15.06 3.94
C PRO A 114 -11.62 14.40 3.91
N ARG A 115 -11.96 13.78 2.77
CA ARG A 115 -13.15 12.92 2.68
C ARG A 115 -12.88 11.50 3.15
N GLY A 116 -11.63 11.06 3.10
CA GLY A 116 -11.15 9.77 3.54
C GLY A 116 -9.64 9.79 3.69
N VAL A 117 -9.10 8.79 4.36
CA VAL A 117 -7.66 8.63 4.59
C VAL A 117 -7.23 7.24 4.18
N LEU A 118 -6.14 7.15 3.41
CA LEU A 118 -5.41 5.91 3.18
C LEU A 118 -4.07 6.00 3.89
N ILE A 119 -3.77 5.03 4.76
CA ILE A 119 -2.45 4.89 5.39
C ILE A 119 -1.71 3.80 4.64
N SER A 120 -0.62 4.17 3.96
CA SER A 120 0.13 3.27 3.10
C SER A 120 0.94 2.24 3.90
N PRO A 121 1.47 1.20 3.24
CA PRO A 121 2.55 0.39 3.80
C PRO A 121 3.77 1.25 4.14
N GLY A 122 4.71 0.67 4.90
CA GLY A 122 5.99 1.28 5.22
C GLY A 122 6.94 0.30 5.90
N PRO A 123 8.24 0.63 5.98
CA PRO A 123 9.20 -0.11 6.77
C PRO A 123 9.01 0.16 8.26
N GLY A 124 9.62 -0.68 9.10
CA GLY A 124 9.66 -0.46 10.55
C GLY A 124 8.40 -0.93 11.27
N THR A 125 8.01 -0.17 12.29
CA THR A 125 6.91 -0.42 13.21
C THR A 125 5.93 0.76 13.19
N PRO A 126 4.69 0.63 13.71
CA PRO A 126 3.78 1.78 13.78
C PRO A 126 4.33 2.97 14.55
N GLN A 127 5.27 2.79 15.49
CA GLN A 127 5.90 3.92 16.18
C GLN A 127 6.76 4.78 15.23
N ASP A 128 7.21 4.22 14.11
CA ASP A 128 7.96 4.92 13.07
C ASP A 128 7.05 5.62 12.04
N SER A 129 5.72 5.46 12.16
CA SER A 129 4.73 5.88 11.16
C SER A 129 4.25 7.34 11.28
N GLY A 130 5.02 8.18 11.99
CA GLY A 130 4.73 9.60 12.18
C GLY A 130 3.29 9.84 12.66
N ILE A 131 2.53 10.64 11.91
CA ILE A 131 1.14 10.99 12.26
C ILE A 131 0.11 9.85 12.10
N SER A 132 0.49 8.68 11.57
CA SER A 132 -0.47 7.64 11.19
C SER A 132 -1.28 7.11 12.38
N LEU A 133 -0.62 6.80 13.51
CA LEU A 133 -1.29 6.35 14.74
C LEU A 133 -2.29 7.38 15.26
N GLN A 134 -1.86 8.63 15.38
CA GLN A 134 -2.71 9.73 15.84
C GLN A 134 -3.87 10.00 14.87
N THR A 135 -3.64 9.85 13.57
CA THR A 135 -4.68 9.98 12.53
C THR A 135 -5.78 8.91 12.69
N VAL A 136 -5.41 7.66 13.03
CA VAL A 136 -6.40 6.60 13.30
C VAL A 136 -7.33 7.01 14.44
N LEU A 137 -6.77 7.51 15.54
CA LEU A 137 -7.54 7.88 16.74
C LEU A 137 -8.41 9.12 16.53
N GLU A 138 -7.86 10.16 15.92
CA GLU A 138 -8.50 11.47 15.91
C GLU A 138 -9.38 11.72 14.68
N LEU A 139 -8.99 11.16 13.54
CA LEU A 139 -9.66 11.37 12.27
C LEU A 139 -10.46 10.13 11.82
N GLY A 140 -9.99 8.92 12.15
CA GLY A 140 -10.67 7.67 11.85
C GLY A 140 -12.16 7.68 12.23
N PRO A 141 -12.58 8.12 13.43
CA PRO A 141 -14.01 8.19 13.78
C PRO A 141 -14.86 9.08 12.85
N ARG A 142 -14.23 10.05 12.17
CA ARG A 142 -14.90 11.11 11.40
C ARG A 142 -15.01 10.82 9.91
N VAL A 143 -14.02 10.14 9.33
CA VAL A 143 -13.91 9.89 7.87
C VAL A 143 -13.51 8.43 7.60
N PRO A 144 -13.87 7.84 6.45
CA PRO A 144 -13.42 6.50 6.08
C PRO A 144 -11.90 6.42 6.08
N LEU A 145 -11.36 5.37 6.70
CA LEU A 145 -9.93 5.17 6.86
C LEU A 145 -9.59 3.76 6.39
N PHE A 146 -8.62 3.67 5.48
CA PHE A 146 -8.11 2.41 4.97
C PHE A 146 -6.61 2.26 5.26
N GLY A 147 -6.24 1.27 6.07
CA GLY A 147 -4.85 0.94 6.37
C GLY A 147 -4.34 -0.26 5.58
N VAL A 148 -3.17 -0.14 4.94
CA VAL A 148 -2.53 -1.24 4.20
C VAL A 148 -1.22 -1.64 4.87
N CYS A 149 -1.03 -2.93 5.14
CA CYS A 149 0.15 -3.50 5.79
C CYS A 149 0.47 -2.78 7.12
N MET A 150 1.45 -1.87 7.14
CA MET A 150 1.72 -1.03 8.30
C MET A 150 0.51 -0.18 8.69
N GLY A 151 -0.31 0.27 7.75
CA GLY A 151 -1.55 0.99 8.07
C GLY A 151 -2.54 0.15 8.90
N LEU A 152 -2.66 -1.16 8.65
CA LEU A 152 -3.46 -2.05 9.52
C LEU A 152 -2.79 -2.20 10.90
N GLN A 153 -1.47 -2.26 10.95
CA GLN A 153 -0.73 -2.33 12.22
C GLN A 153 -0.94 -1.05 13.05
N CYS A 154 -0.94 0.13 12.42
CA CYS A 154 -1.34 1.38 13.08
C CYS A 154 -2.77 1.31 13.62
N ILE A 155 -3.72 0.74 12.88
CA ILE A 155 -5.09 0.54 13.35
C ILE A 155 -5.11 -0.39 14.59
N GLY A 156 -4.44 -1.54 14.50
CA GLY A 156 -4.36 -2.50 15.60
C GLY A 156 -3.76 -1.87 16.86
N GLU A 157 -2.64 -1.18 16.71
CA GLU A 157 -1.92 -0.58 17.83
C GLU A 157 -2.65 0.62 18.45
N ALA A 158 -3.25 1.49 17.62
CA ALA A 158 -4.04 2.62 18.10
C ALA A 158 -5.17 2.18 19.05
N PHE A 159 -5.72 0.98 18.84
CA PHE A 159 -6.78 0.40 19.68
C PHE A 159 -6.26 -0.59 20.73
N GLY A 160 -4.95 -0.63 20.98
CA GLY A 160 -4.34 -1.39 22.09
C GLY A 160 -3.80 -2.78 21.73
N GLY A 161 -3.83 -3.16 20.46
CA GLY A 161 -3.20 -4.40 19.99
C GLY A 161 -1.68 -4.32 19.98
N LYS A 162 -0.99 -5.41 20.31
CA LYS A 162 0.48 -5.46 20.16
C LYS A 162 0.88 -5.86 18.74
N ILE A 163 1.94 -5.24 18.25
CA ILE A 163 2.56 -5.59 16.98
C ILE A 163 3.79 -6.45 17.25
N VAL A 164 3.78 -7.68 16.74
CA VAL A 164 4.82 -8.68 16.98
C VAL A 164 5.37 -9.22 15.67
N ARG A 165 6.51 -9.89 15.73
CA ARG A 165 7.04 -10.64 14.58
C ARG A 165 6.02 -11.70 14.16
N SER A 166 5.84 -11.81 12.84
CA SER A 166 5.00 -12.86 12.25
C SER A 166 5.47 -14.24 12.74
N PRO A 167 4.58 -15.10 13.27
CA PRO A 167 4.94 -16.44 13.74
C PRO A 167 5.45 -17.35 12.61
N TYR A 168 5.15 -16.98 11.36
CA TYR A 168 5.59 -17.69 10.15
C TYR A 168 6.85 -17.06 9.52
N GLY A 169 7.51 -16.16 10.23
CA GLY A 169 8.70 -15.44 9.76
C GLY A 169 8.40 -14.34 8.75
N VAL A 170 9.46 -13.85 8.08
CA VAL A 170 9.39 -12.78 7.10
C VAL A 170 8.69 -13.28 5.82
N MET A 171 7.72 -12.50 5.36
CA MET A 171 6.93 -12.80 4.17
C MET A 171 7.17 -11.70 3.16
N HIS A 172 8.11 -11.90 2.22
CA HIS A 172 8.41 -10.94 1.17
C HIS A 172 8.20 -11.57 -0.20
N GLY A 173 7.25 -11.05 -0.98
CA GLY A 173 6.89 -11.59 -2.30
C GLY A 173 6.22 -12.96 -2.26
N LYS A 174 5.60 -13.34 -1.14
CA LYS A 174 4.91 -14.62 -1.00
C LYS A 174 3.42 -14.46 -1.23
N SER A 175 2.79 -15.48 -1.80
CA SER A 175 1.34 -15.55 -1.96
C SER A 175 0.68 -16.30 -0.81
N SER A 176 -0.58 -15.98 -0.53
CA SER A 176 -1.42 -16.73 0.41
C SER A 176 -2.88 -16.65 -0.04
N MET A 177 -3.65 -17.71 0.23
CA MET A 177 -5.11 -17.65 0.12
C MET A 177 -5.67 -16.98 1.37
N VAL A 178 -6.58 -16.04 1.18
CA VAL A 178 -7.25 -15.31 2.26
C VAL A 178 -8.75 -15.55 2.18
N HIS A 179 -9.31 -16.01 3.28
CA HIS A 179 -10.74 -16.08 3.52
C HIS A 179 -11.21 -14.79 4.16
N TYR A 180 -12.45 -14.40 3.91
CA TYR A 180 -13.04 -13.23 4.56
C TYR A 180 -14.51 -13.44 4.94
N ASP A 181 -14.98 -12.66 5.91
CA ASP A 181 -16.38 -12.54 6.29
C ASP A 181 -16.70 -11.09 6.68
N GLU A 182 -17.59 -10.44 5.92
CA GLU A 182 -18.06 -9.08 6.21
C GLU A 182 -19.43 -9.07 6.92
N LYS A 183 -20.00 -10.24 7.25
CA LYS A 183 -21.32 -10.42 7.89
C LYS A 183 -22.47 -9.75 7.13
N GLY A 184 -22.39 -9.75 5.80
CA GLY A 184 -23.36 -9.12 4.92
C GLY A 184 -23.28 -7.59 4.86
N GLU A 185 -22.28 -6.98 5.50
CA GLU A 185 -22.00 -5.54 5.36
C GLU A 185 -21.17 -5.28 4.10
N GLU A 186 -21.48 -4.23 3.35
CA GLU A 186 -20.62 -3.77 2.25
C GLU A 186 -19.32 -3.17 2.82
N GLY A 187 -18.19 -3.87 2.68
CA GLY A 187 -16.87 -3.41 3.08
C GLY A 187 -15.82 -3.49 1.97
N LEU A 188 -14.56 -3.66 2.37
CA LEU A 188 -13.44 -3.77 1.44
C LEU A 188 -13.53 -4.99 0.53
N PHE A 189 -14.15 -6.08 1.00
CA PHE A 189 -14.18 -7.38 0.32
C PHE A 189 -15.43 -7.63 -0.53
N SER A 190 -16.29 -6.62 -0.68
CA SER A 190 -17.51 -6.74 -1.45
C SER A 190 -17.25 -7.07 -2.93
N GLY A 191 -17.81 -8.21 -3.38
CA GLY A 191 -17.68 -8.70 -4.75
C GLY A 191 -16.36 -9.39 -5.09
N LEU A 192 -15.54 -9.74 -4.08
CA LEU A 192 -14.34 -10.55 -4.27
C LEU A 192 -14.63 -12.06 -4.22
N SER A 193 -13.71 -12.87 -4.75
CA SER A 193 -13.72 -14.33 -4.55
C SER A 193 -13.45 -14.68 -3.08
N ASN A 194 -14.01 -15.78 -2.57
CA ASN A 194 -13.76 -16.25 -1.21
C ASN A 194 -13.42 -17.75 -1.19
N PRO A 195 -12.16 -18.15 -0.94
CA PRO A 195 -11.00 -17.28 -0.69
C PRO A 195 -10.45 -16.63 -1.97
N PHE A 196 -9.57 -15.63 -1.81
CA PHE A 196 -8.83 -14.97 -2.89
C PHE A 196 -7.32 -14.96 -2.65
N LEU A 197 -6.54 -14.79 -3.73
CA LEU A 197 -5.08 -14.79 -3.69
C LEU A 197 -4.52 -13.40 -3.39
N VAL A 198 -3.59 -13.30 -2.43
CA VAL A 198 -2.94 -12.03 -2.05
C VAL A 198 -1.42 -12.12 -2.03
N GLY A 199 -0.75 -11.00 -2.29
CA GLY A 199 0.68 -10.79 -2.09
C GLY A 199 1.03 -10.24 -0.71
N ARG A 200 2.04 -10.83 -0.07
CA ARG A 200 2.48 -10.49 1.30
C ARG A 200 3.94 -10.03 1.34
N TYR A 201 4.17 -8.91 2.04
CA TYR A 201 5.48 -8.26 2.18
C TYR A 201 5.87 -7.90 3.62
N HIS A 202 5.08 -8.36 4.60
CA HIS A 202 5.21 -7.96 6.00
C HIS A 202 6.07 -8.92 6.83
N SER A 203 6.73 -8.37 7.86
CA SER A 203 7.45 -9.13 8.88
C SER A 203 6.82 -9.04 10.28
N LEU A 204 5.85 -8.13 10.43
CA LEU A 204 5.10 -7.86 11.65
C LEU A 204 3.62 -8.11 11.41
N VAL A 205 2.89 -8.40 12.48
CA VAL A 205 1.44 -8.62 12.50
C VAL A 205 0.85 -8.15 13.83
N ILE A 206 -0.46 -7.93 13.87
CA ILE A 206 -1.19 -7.80 15.13
C ILE A 206 -1.15 -9.16 15.84
N GLU A 207 -0.70 -9.18 17.08
CA GLU A 207 -0.64 -10.37 17.91
C GLU A 207 -2.06 -10.88 18.21
N LYS A 208 -2.27 -12.19 18.04
CA LYS A 208 -3.60 -12.81 18.22
C LYS A 208 -4.10 -12.70 19.67
N ASP A 209 -3.23 -12.94 20.64
CA ASP A 209 -3.60 -13.00 22.07
C ASP A 209 -3.90 -11.62 22.66
N THR A 210 -3.36 -10.56 22.06
CA THR A 210 -3.63 -9.17 22.44
C THR A 210 -4.45 -8.43 21.39
N PHE A 211 -5.09 -9.14 20.47
CA PHE A 211 -5.96 -8.52 19.47
C PHE A 211 -7.06 -7.71 20.19
N PRO A 212 -7.25 -6.42 19.87
CA PRO A 212 -8.13 -5.53 20.63
C PRO A 212 -9.60 -5.78 20.27
N SER A 213 -10.12 -6.91 20.73
CA SER A 213 -11.41 -7.45 20.31
C SER A 213 -12.61 -6.62 20.77
N ASP A 214 -12.44 -5.68 21.70
CA ASP A 214 -13.48 -4.73 22.12
C ASP A 214 -13.69 -3.61 21.10
N GLU A 215 -12.63 -3.24 20.35
CA GLU A 215 -12.67 -2.15 19.37
C GLU A 215 -12.72 -2.65 17.93
N LEU A 216 -12.02 -3.75 17.64
CA LEU A 216 -11.86 -4.32 16.31
C LEU A 216 -12.54 -5.70 16.19
N GLU A 217 -13.00 -6.00 14.99
CA GLU A 217 -13.34 -7.35 14.56
C GLU A 217 -12.42 -7.79 13.41
N VAL A 218 -12.00 -9.06 13.42
CA VAL A 218 -11.27 -9.66 12.30
C VAL A 218 -12.24 -9.87 11.15
N THR A 219 -11.86 -9.45 9.94
CA THR A 219 -12.69 -9.57 8.73
C THR A 219 -12.05 -10.46 7.66
N ALA A 220 -10.75 -10.75 7.75
CA ALA A 220 -10.10 -11.71 6.86
C ALA A 220 -8.95 -12.44 7.57
N TRP A 221 -8.70 -13.68 7.17
CA TRP A 221 -7.66 -14.55 7.74
C TRP A 221 -7.11 -15.54 6.70
N THR A 222 -5.90 -16.04 6.91
CA THR A 222 -5.37 -17.22 6.19
C THR A 222 -5.86 -18.51 6.85
N GLU A 223 -5.70 -19.65 6.16
CA GLU A 223 -6.11 -20.99 6.64
C GLU A 223 -5.60 -21.32 8.05
N ASP A 224 -4.39 -20.86 8.37
CA ASP A 224 -3.72 -21.05 9.66
C ASP A 224 -4.14 -20.01 10.74
N GLY A 225 -5.17 -19.22 10.45
CA GLY A 225 -5.77 -18.26 11.37
C GLY A 225 -4.99 -16.96 11.57
N LEU A 226 -4.02 -16.63 10.71
CA LEU A 226 -3.34 -15.34 10.77
C LEU A 226 -4.29 -14.22 10.35
N VAL A 227 -4.40 -13.16 11.16
CA VAL A 227 -5.23 -11.99 10.86
C VAL A 227 -4.71 -11.29 9.61
N MET A 228 -5.57 -11.22 8.59
CA MET A 228 -5.28 -10.57 7.31
C MET A 228 -6.06 -9.29 7.08
N ALA A 229 -7.13 -9.05 7.85
CA ALA A 229 -7.85 -7.79 7.86
C ALA A 229 -8.63 -7.59 9.14
N ALA A 230 -8.88 -6.34 9.49
CA ALA A 230 -9.73 -5.96 10.60
C ALA A 230 -10.58 -4.73 10.26
N ARG A 231 -11.68 -4.60 10.97
CA ARG A 231 -12.62 -3.47 10.91
C ARG A 231 -12.97 -3.00 12.31
N HIS A 232 -13.08 -1.69 12.51
CA HIS A 232 -13.55 -1.17 13.80
C HIS A 232 -15.04 -1.44 13.98
N ARG A 233 -15.43 -1.96 15.15
CA ARG A 233 -16.81 -2.33 15.50
C ARG A 233 -17.79 -1.17 15.49
N LYS A 234 -17.42 -0.02 16.05
CA LYS A 234 -18.28 1.17 16.12
C LYS A 234 -18.18 2.01 14.85
N HIS A 235 -16.96 2.25 14.39
CA HIS A 235 -16.68 3.06 13.21
C HIS A 235 -16.33 2.16 12.02
N LYS A 236 -17.34 1.44 11.49
CA LYS A 236 -17.19 0.40 10.46
C LYS A 236 -16.48 0.83 9.16
N HIS A 237 -16.38 2.15 8.93
CA HIS A 237 -15.61 2.73 7.83
C HIS A 237 -14.09 2.80 8.09
N ILE A 238 -13.62 2.40 9.27
CA ILE A 238 -12.20 2.19 9.59
C ILE A 238 -11.89 0.71 9.36
N GLN A 239 -11.11 0.43 8.33
CA GLN A 239 -10.78 -0.92 7.90
C GLN A 239 -9.31 -0.99 7.50
N GLY A 240 -8.70 -2.17 7.58
CA GLY A 240 -7.34 -2.37 7.09
C GLY A 240 -7.06 -3.80 6.69
N VAL A 241 -6.03 -3.97 5.86
CA VAL A 241 -5.54 -5.25 5.36
C VAL A 241 -4.06 -5.42 5.66
N GLN A 242 -3.64 -6.65 5.97
CA GLN A 242 -2.25 -6.97 6.29
C GLN A 242 -1.41 -7.23 5.02
N PHE A 243 -2.07 -7.61 3.93
CA PHE A 243 -1.48 -7.86 2.62
C PHE A 243 -1.49 -6.61 1.75
N HIS A 244 -0.90 -6.71 0.56
CA HIS A 244 -0.71 -5.58 -0.36
C HIS A 244 -1.67 -5.69 -1.55
N PRO A 245 -2.81 -4.98 -1.56
CA PRO A 245 -3.73 -4.96 -2.71
C PRO A 245 -3.06 -4.40 -3.98
N GLU A 246 -2.04 -3.57 -3.85
CA GLU A 246 -1.28 -3.01 -4.96
C GLU A 246 -0.20 -3.94 -5.54
N SER A 247 0.00 -5.10 -4.93
CA SER A 247 0.90 -6.12 -5.46
C SER A 247 0.32 -6.76 -6.71
N ILE A 248 1.17 -7.02 -7.71
CA ILE A 248 0.82 -7.80 -8.90
C ILE A 248 0.34 -9.23 -8.57
N ILE A 249 0.70 -9.75 -7.39
CA ILE A 249 0.24 -11.05 -6.90
C ILE A 249 -1.23 -11.00 -6.49
N THR A 250 -1.72 -9.85 -6.00
CA THR A 250 -3.09 -9.69 -5.53
C THR A 250 -4.00 -9.36 -6.71
N THR A 251 -4.61 -10.39 -7.30
CA THR A 251 -5.40 -10.28 -8.55
C THR A 251 -6.60 -9.34 -8.44
N GLU A 252 -7.18 -9.21 -7.25
CA GLU A 252 -8.41 -8.46 -7.01
C GLU A 252 -8.17 -7.12 -6.28
N GLY A 253 -6.90 -6.71 -6.13
CA GLY A 253 -6.56 -5.58 -5.27
C GLY A 253 -7.08 -4.21 -5.74
N LYS A 254 -7.20 -3.99 -7.05
CA LYS A 254 -7.88 -2.78 -7.57
C LYS A 254 -9.36 -2.74 -7.18
N THR A 255 -10.02 -3.89 -7.05
CA THR A 255 -11.42 -3.94 -6.58
C THR A 255 -11.51 -3.54 -5.10
N ILE A 256 -10.55 -3.94 -4.27
CA ILE A 256 -10.46 -3.50 -2.86
C ILE A 256 -10.33 -1.97 -2.77
N VAL A 257 -9.42 -1.37 -3.55
CA VAL A 257 -9.26 0.10 -3.60
C VAL A 257 -10.54 0.80 -4.09
N ARG A 258 -11.22 0.23 -5.09
CA ARG A 258 -12.53 0.72 -5.57
C ARG A 258 -13.59 0.70 -4.46
N ASN A 259 -13.64 -0.38 -3.67
CA ASN A 259 -14.59 -0.51 -2.57
C ASN A 259 -14.33 0.54 -1.47
N PHE A 260 -13.07 0.80 -1.14
CA PHE A 260 -12.71 1.92 -0.26
C PHE A 260 -13.21 3.28 -0.78
N ILE A 261 -12.99 3.58 -2.06
CA ILE A 261 -13.46 4.84 -2.66
C ILE A 261 -15.00 4.92 -2.60
N LYS A 262 -15.72 3.82 -2.82
CA LYS A 262 -17.18 3.77 -2.66
C LYS A 262 -17.61 4.07 -1.23
N LEU A 263 -16.90 3.54 -0.22
CA LEU A 263 -17.18 3.85 1.20
C LEU A 263 -17.03 5.35 1.48
N VAL A 264 -16.02 6.00 0.89
CA VAL A 264 -15.81 7.46 0.96
C VAL A 264 -17.00 8.23 0.38
N GLU A 265 -17.47 7.86 -0.82
CA GLU A 265 -18.59 8.57 -1.45
C GLU A 265 -19.93 8.31 -0.74
N LYS A 266 -20.17 7.09 -0.23
CA LYS A 266 -21.38 6.75 0.54
C LYS A 266 -21.49 7.59 1.82
N ARG A 267 -20.41 7.64 2.62
CA ARG A 267 -20.40 8.43 3.87
C ARG A 267 -20.52 9.94 3.63
N LYS A 268 -20.03 10.43 2.50
CA LYS A 268 -20.27 11.81 2.08
C LYS A 268 -21.76 12.06 1.81
N ALA A 269 -22.42 11.15 1.10
CA ALA A 269 -23.85 11.26 0.83
C ALA A 269 -24.68 11.28 2.13
N GLU A 270 -24.36 10.40 3.08
CA GLU A 270 -25.02 10.34 4.40
C GLU A 270 -24.86 11.62 5.24
N LYS A 271 -23.75 12.36 5.09
CA LYS A 271 -23.54 13.65 5.78
C LYS A 271 -24.28 14.82 5.12
N LEU A 272 -24.76 14.65 3.89
CA LEU A 272 -25.46 15.69 3.13
C LEU A 272 -26.99 15.57 3.23
N THR A 273 -27.48 14.42 3.67
CA THR A 273 -28.89 14.11 3.96
C THR A 273 -29.22 14.38 5.42
#